data_AF-A0A7Y4TLB4-F1
#
_entry.id   AF-A0A7Y4TLB4-F1
#
_cell.length_a   1.000
_cell.length_b   1.000
_cell.length_c   1.000
_cell.angle_alpha   90.00
_cell.angle_beta   90.00
_cell.angle_gamma   90.00
#
_symmetry.space_group_name_H-M   'P 1'
#
loop_
_entity.id
_entity.type
_entity.pdbx_description
1 polymer ?
#
loop_
_entity_poly.entity_id
_entity_poly.type
_entity_poly.pdbx_seq_one_letter_code
_entity_poly.pdbx_strand_id
1 'polypeptide(L)'
;MTIWLDNQLPPALTSWVRATLGVECMSVRALSLQRAADLEIFHAARAAGALVMTKDADFAALVNQFGAPPQIVLITCGNTSNAHLREVLGTAWPTVVLMLDRGEPLVELGDRPR
;
A
#
# COMPACT_ATOMS: atom_id res chain seq x y z
N MET A 1 7.43 -0.25 10.44
CA MET A 1 6.74 -1.02 9.38
C MET A 1 7.42 -0.73 8.04
N THR A 2 7.36 -1.67 7.08
CA THR A 2 7.91 -1.50 5.72
C THR A 2 6.78 -1.60 4.70
N ILE A 3 6.73 -0.69 3.75
CA ILE A 3 5.70 -0.58 2.72
C ILE A 3 6.25 -1.04 1.38
N TRP A 4 5.53 -1.93 0.70
CA TRP A 4 5.77 -2.27 -0.70
C TRP A 4 4.73 -1.57 -1.57
N LEU A 5 5.17 -0.68 -2.45
CA LEU A 5 4.32 -0.02 -3.45
C LEU A 5 4.19 -0.90 -4.68
N ASP A 6 2.94 -1.17 -5.05
CA ASP A 6 2.61 -1.81 -6.31
C ASP A 6 3.04 -0.98 -7.54
N ASN A 7 3.18 -1.65 -8.68
CA ASN A 7 3.52 -1.06 -9.98
C ASN A 7 2.49 -0.05 -10.49
N GLN A 8 1.23 -0.13 -10.07
CA GLN A 8 0.20 0.85 -10.44
C GLN A 8 0.42 2.21 -9.76
N LEU A 9 1.28 2.28 -8.76
CA LEU A 9 1.63 3.52 -8.07
C LEU A 9 2.90 4.15 -8.67
N PRO A 10 2.97 5.50 -8.72
CA PRO A 10 4.14 6.20 -9.22
C PRO A 10 5.40 5.83 -8.41
N PRO A 11 6.53 5.45 -9.04
CA PRO A 11 7.77 5.14 -8.32
C PRO A 11 8.27 6.30 -7.44
N ALA A 12 8.03 7.54 -7.87
CA ALA A 12 8.35 8.77 -7.12
C ALA A 12 7.52 8.96 -5.83
N LEU A 13 6.55 8.08 -5.56
CA LEU A 13 5.83 8.04 -4.30
C LEU A 13 6.71 7.42 -3.19
N THR A 14 7.62 6.48 -3.53
CA THR A 14 8.51 5.85 -2.55
C THR A 14 9.36 6.86 -1.78
N SER A 15 10.03 7.77 -2.51
CA SER A 15 10.87 8.81 -1.90
C SER A 15 10.06 9.81 -1.08
N TRP A 16 8.86 10.17 -1.55
CA TRP A 16 7.95 11.04 -0.80
C TRP A 16 7.45 10.38 0.49
N VAL A 17 7.04 9.11 0.45
CA VAL A 17 6.61 8.36 1.65
C VAL A 17 7.72 8.31 2.68
N ARG A 18 8.95 7.98 2.26
CA ARG A 18 10.11 7.97 3.16
C ARG A 18 10.36 9.33 3.79
N ALA A 19 10.38 10.39 2.98
CA ALA A 19 10.73 11.73 3.44
C ALA A 19 9.63 12.40 4.29
N THR A 20 8.36 12.18 3.95
CA THR A 20 7.22 12.89 4.56
C THR A 20 6.54 12.06 5.65
N LEU A 21 6.41 10.75 5.47
CA LEU A 21 5.74 9.87 6.42
C LEU A 21 6.72 9.18 7.38
N GLY A 22 8.02 9.21 7.09
CA GLY A 22 9.05 8.60 7.94
C GLY A 22 9.01 7.07 7.97
N VAL A 23 8.45 6.44 6.93
CA VAL A 23 8.28 4.97 6.84
C VAL A 23 9.14 4.40 5.71
N GLU A 24 9.76 3.25 5.97
CA GLU A 24 10.48 2.51 4.95
C GLU A 24 9.52 2.08 3.83
N CYS A 25 9.89 2.41 2.59
CA CYS A 25 9.01 2.22 1.44
C CYS A 25 9.80 1.78 0.21
N MET A 26 9.44 0.66 -0.39
CA MET A 26 10.11 0.10 -1.58
C MET A 26 9.07 -0.13 -2.66
N SER A 27 9.40 0.06 -3.93
CA SER A 27 8.53 -0.39 -5.01
C SER A 27 8.74 -1.89 -5.25
N VAL A 28 7.70 -2.61 -5.67
CA VAL A 28 7.84 -4.02 -6.09
C VAL A 28 8.86 -4.16 -7.22
N ARG A 29 9.03 -3.13 -8.05
CA ARG A 29 10.09 -3.05 -9.05
C ARG A 29 11.51 -3.00 -8.45
N ALA A 30 11.72 -2.25 -7.37
CA ALA A 30 13.02 -2.24 -6.69
C ALA A 30 13.35 -3.59 -6.05
N LEU A 31 12.34 -4.42 -5.79
CA LEU A 31 12.44 -5.77 -5.25
C LEU A 31 12.57 -6.85 -6.33
N SER A 32 12.68 -6.47 -7.61
CA SER A 32 12.68 -7.40 -8.75
C SER A 32 11.38 -8.21 -8.91
N LEU A 33 10.29 -7.75 -8.31
CA LEU A 33 8.95 -8.38 -8.35
C LEU A 33 8.02 -7.73 -9.37
N GLN A 34 8.50 -6.85 -10.25
CA GLN A 34 7.66 -6.11 -11.19
C GLN A 34 6.91 -6.98 -12.22
N ARG A 35 7.30 -8.25 -12.38
CA ARG A 35 6.63 -9.22 -13.28
C ARG A 35 5.98 -10.38 -12.51
N ALA A 36 6.04 -10.34 -11.18
CA ALA A 36 5.42 -11.35 -10.34
C ALA A 36 3.90 -11.16 -10.34
N ALA A 37 3.15 -12.24 -10.18
CA ALA A 37 1.69 -12.17 -10.01
C ALA A 37 1.35 -11.61 -8.62
N ASP A 38 0.13 -11.09 -8.45
CA ASP A 38 -0.31 -10.48 -7.18
C ASP A 38 -0.20 -11.45 -6.00
N LEU A 39 -0.52 -12.73 -6.22
CA LEU A 39 -0.37 -13.78 -5.20
C LEU A 39 1.10 -13.98 -4.79
N GLU A 40 2.03 -13.92 -5.73
CA GLU A 40 3.47 -14.02 -5.44
C GLU A 40 3.96 -12.80 -4.67
N ILE A 41 3.54 -11.59 -5.07
CA ILE A 41 3.85 -10.35 -4.34
C ILE A 41 3.27 -10.41 -2.93
N PHE A 42 2.02 -10.88 -2.77
CA PHE A 42 1.35 -11.03 -1.49
C PHE A 42 2.12 -11.98 -0.56
N HIS A 43 2.51 -13.16 -1.03
CA HIS A 43 3.29 -14.11 -0.24
C HIS A 43 4.71 -13.60 0.06
N ALA A 44 5.35 -12.92 -0.88
CA ALA A 44 6.66 -12.31 -0.65
C ALA A 44 6.58 -11.21 0.42
N ALA A 45 5.56 -10.35 0.37
CA ALA A 45 5.31 -9.32 1.38
C ALA A 45 5.01 -9.94 2.75
N ARG A 46 4.22 -11.04 2.78
CA ARG A 46 3.97 -11.83 3.98
C ARG A 46 5.27 -12.29 4.63
N ALA A 47 6.15 -12.92 3.84
CA ALA A 47 7.41 -13.45 4.32
C ALA A 47 8.36 -12.34 4.82
N ALA A 48 8.30 -11.16 4.19
CA ALA A 48 9.10 -9.99 4.56
C ALA A 48 8.54 -9.19 5.74
N GLY A 49 7.33 -9.51 6.23
CA GLY A 49 6.63 -8.69 7.22
C GLY A 49 6.30 -7.28 6.71
N ALA A 50 6.15 -7.14 5.39
CA ALA A 50 5.83 -5.88 4.73
C ALA A 50 4.32 -5.74 4.53
N LEU A 51 3.83 -4.50 4.51
CA LEU A 51 2.49 -4.17 4.05
C LEU A 51 2.52 -3.83 2.56
N VAL A 52 1.43 -4.08 1.85
CA VAL A 52 1.31 -3.74 0.42
C VAL A 52 0.41 -2.53 0.27
N MET A 53 0.87 -1.51 -0.44
CA MET A 53 0.05 -0.38 -0.84
C MET A 53 -0.19 -0.45 -2.35
N THR A 54 -1.45 -0.46 -2.76
CA THR A 54 -1.84 -0.75 -4.14
C THR A 54 -3.11 0.01 -4.55
N LYS A 55 -3.35 0.11 -5.86
CA LYS A 55 -4.64 0.50 -6.44
C LYS A 55 -5.44 -0.70 -6.94
N ASP A 56 -4.82 -1.88 -6.96
CA ASP A 56 -5.42 -3.08 -7.48
C ASP A 56 -6.32 -3.73 -6.43
N ALA A 57 -7.61 -3.82 -6.75
CA ALA A 57 -8.60 -4.41 -5.87
C ALA A 57 -8.40 -5.92 -5.69
N ASP A 58 -7.64 -6.59 -6.55
CA ASP A 58 -7.37 -8.02 -6.43
C ASP A 58 -6.58 -8.36 -5.15
N PHE A 59 -5.76 -7.42 -4.63
CA PHE A 59 -5.12 -7.60 -3.31
C PHE A 59 -6.11 -7.59 -2.15
N ALA A 60 -7.24 -6.88 -2.26
CA ALA A 60 -8.30 -6.95 -1.26
C ALA A 60 -8.93 -8.35 -1.25
N ALA A 61 -9.12 -8.96 -2.42
CA ALA A 61 -9.57 -10.36 -2.49
C ALA A 61 -8.55 -11.31 -1.85
N LEU A 62 -7.25 -11.12 -2.11
CA LEU A 62 -6.19 -11.93 -1.51
C LEU A 62 -6.17 -11.83 0.02
N VAL A 63 -6.24 -10.62 0.59
CA VAL A 63 -6.22 -10.48 2.05
C VAL A 63 -7.51 -10.98 2.70
N ASN A 64 -8.66 -10.86 2.02
CA ASN A 64 -9.92 -11.47 2.47
C ASN A 64 -9.86 -13.00 2.44
N GLN A 65 -9.14 -13.58 1.47
CA GLN A 65 -9.01 -15.03 1.33
C GLN A 65 -7.97 -15.63 2.29
N PHE A 66 -6.79 -15.00 2.43
CA PHE A 66 -5.63 -15.57 3.13
C PHE A 66 -5.34 -14.95 4.49
N GLY A 67 -6.05 -13.85 4.83
CA GLY A 67 -5.82 -13.06 6.03
C GLY A 67 -4.50 -12.28 6.00
N ALA A 68 -4.36 -11.34 6.93
CA ALA A 68 -3.07 -10.71 7.21
C ALA A 68 -2.14 -11.66 7.99
N PRO A 69 -0.80 -11.56 7.83
CA PRO A 69 -0.08 -10.66 6.92
C PRO A 69 -0.03 -11.15 5.44
N PRO A 70 0.25 -10.23 4.48
CA PRO A 70 0.45 -8.78 4.64
C PRO A 70 -0.86 -8.03 4.90
N GLN A 71 -0.77 -6.86 5.54
CA GLN A 71 -1.85 -5.88 5.55
C GLN A 71 -1.84 -5.10 4.22
N ILE A 72 -3.02 -4.69 3.76
CA ILE A 72 -3.20 -4.02 2.48
C ILE A 72 -3.72 -2.60 2.71
N VAL A 73 -3.05 -1.61 2.10
CA VAL A 73 -3.57 -0.25 1.94
C VAL A 73 -4.06 -0.10 0.50
N LEU A 74 -5.37 -0.06 0.31
CA LEU A 74 -6.00 0.07 -1.00
C LEU A 74 -6.32 1.54 -1.31
N ILE A 75 -5.63 2.11 -2.29
CA ILE A 75 -5.85 3.47 -2.76
C ILE A 75 -7.05 3.50 -3.72
N THR A 76 -8.14 4.14 -3.33
CA THR A 76 -9.39 4.26 -4.11
C THR A 76 -9.58 5.64 -4.76
N CYS A 77 -8.56 6.52 -4.73
CA CYS A 77 -8.52 7.85 -5.37
C CYS A 77 -8.39 7.81 -6.91
N GLY A 78 -9.12 6.95 -7.61
CA GLY A 78 -9.21 6.89 -9.08
C GLY A 78 -7.94 7.22 -9.88
N ASN A 79 -8.11 7.86 -11.04
CA ASN A 79 -7.03 8.55 -11.73
C ASN A 79 -6.90 9.95 -11.14
N THR A 80 -5.77 10.22 -10.51
CA THR A 80 -5.49 11.51 -9.86
C THR A 80 -4.03 11.90 -10.04
N SER A 81 -3.72 13.17 -9.80
CA SER A 81 -2.35 13.66 -9.89
C SER A 81 -1.49 13.13 -8.74
N ASN A 82 -0.18 13.05 -8.94
CA ASN A 82 0.75 12.70 -7.87
C ASN A 82 0.66 13.68 -6.68
N ALA A 83 0.37 14.96 -6.94
CA ALA A 83 0.21 15.97 -5.89
C ALA A 83 -1.00 15.66 -5.02
N HIS A 84 -2.14 15.37 -5.65
CA HIS A 84 -3.37 15.01 -4.94
C HIS A 84 -3.23 13.69 -4.17
N LEU A 85 -2.63 12.66 -4.77
CA LEU A 85 -2.37 11.40 -4.07
C LEU A 85 -1.54 11.61 -2.79
N ARG A 86 -0.52 12.48 -2.85
CA ARG A 86 0.31 12.83 -1.69
C ARG A 86 -0.46 13.60 -0.63
N GLU A 87 -1.34 14.51 -1.05
CA GLU A 87 -2.19 15.27 -0.13
C GLU A 87 -3.16 14.37 0.64
N VAL A 88 -3.88 13.49 -0.08
CA VAL A 88 -4.81 12.54 0.53
C VAL A 88 -4.05 11.57 1.44
N LEU A 89 -2.95 11.00 0.94
CA LEU A 89 -2.13 10.08 1.71
C LEU A 89 -1.58 10.76 2.97
N GLY A 90 -1.03 11.97 2.86
CA GLY A 90 -0.47 12.72 3.99
C GLY A 90 -1.53 13.07 5.04
N THR A 91 -2.73 13.44 4.61
CA THR A 91 -3.84 13.79 5.53
C THR A 91 -4.40 12.55 6.23
N ALA A 92 -4.58 11.44 5.50
CA ALA A 92 -5.16 10.22 6.04
C ALA A 92 -4.15 9.33 6.78
N TRP A 93 -2.84 9.51 6.57
CA TRP A 93 -1.81 8.62 7.08
C TRP A 93 -1.89 8.34 8.58
N PRO A 94 -2.11 9.32 9.48
CA PRO A 94 -2.21 9.04 10.91
C PRO A 94 -3.34 8.07 11.25
N THR A 95 -4.48 8.20 10.57
CA THR A 95 -5.63 7.28 10.72
C THR A 95 -5.31 5.91 10.15
N VAL A 96 -4.65 5.84 8.99
CA VAL A 96 -4.21 4.58 8.38
C VAL A 96 -3.30 3.82 9.33
N VAL A 97 -2.29 4.48 9.91
CA VAL A 97 -1.38 3.87 10.89
C VAL A 97 -2.13 3.33 12.09
N LEU A 98 -3.10 4.08 12.63
CA LEU A 98 -3.91 3.61 13.75
C LEU A 98 -4.70 2.33 13.41
N MET A 99 -5.25 2.23 12.20
CA MET A 99 -5.96 1.04 11.74
C MET A 99 -5.00 -0.13 11.53
N LEU A 100 -3.84 0.12 10.94
CA LEU A 100 -2.80 -0.89 10.74
C LEU A 100 -2.29 -1.44 12.09
N ASP A 101 -2.05 -0.57 13.07
CA ASP A 101 -1.60 -0.96 14.41
C ASP A 101 -2.65 -1.78 15.18
N ARG A 102 -3.93 -1.63 14.84
CA ARG A 102 -5.03 -2.48 15.36
C ARG A 102 -5.11 -3.84 14.69
N GLY A 103 -4.28 -4.11 13.68
CA GLY A 103 -4.29 -5.35 12.93
C GLY A 103 -5.37 -5.42 11.85
N GLU A 104 -5.91 -4.27 11.41
CA GLU A 104 -6.88 -4.25 10.31
C GLU A 104 -6.24 -4.83 9.04
N PRO A 105 -6.80 -5.89 8.42
CA PRO A 105 -6.18 -6.54 7.28
C PRO A 105 -6.21 -5.66 6.01
N LEU A 106 -7.25 -4.84 5.85
CA LEU A 106 -7.48 -4.00 4.69
C LEU A 106 -7.87 -2.59 5.13
N VAL A 107 -7.09 -1.59 4.72
CA VAL A 107 -7.39 -0.18 4.94
C VAL A 107 -7.61 0.50 3.59
N GLU A 108 -8.82 0.97 3.33
CA GLU A 108 -9.12 1.73 2.13
C GLU A 108 -8.83 3.22 2.33
N LEU A 109 -8.21 3.85 1.32
CA LEU A 109 -7.86 5.26 1.33
C LEU A 109 -8.34 5.92 0.04
N GLY A 110 -9.33 6.80 0.15
CA GLY A 110 -10.00 7.44 -0.99
C GLY A 110 -10.34 8.90 -0.75
N ASP A 111 -10.80 9.57 -1.82
CA ASP A 111 -11.22 10.98 -1.80
C ASP A 111 -12.55 11.21 -1.07
N ARG A 112 -13.31 10.15 -0.79
CA ARG A 112 -14.58 10.23 -0.08
C ARG A 112 -14.51 9.39 1.19
N PRO A 113 -14.90 9.95 2.35
CA PRO A 113 -15.28 9.09 3.46
C PRO A 113 -16.48 8.27 3.00
N ARG A 114 -16.31 6.95 2.93
CA ARG A 114 -17.47 6.04 2.86
C ARG A 114 -17.98 5.81 4.28
#